data_AF-A0A4R4NUM2-F1
#
_entry.id   AF-A0A4R4NUM2-F1
#
_cell.length_a   1.000
_cell.length_b   1.000
_cell.length_c   1.000
_cell.angle_alpha   90.00
_cell.angle_beta   90.00
_cell.angle_gamma   90.00
#
_symmetry.space_group_name_H-M   'P 1'
#
loop_
_entity.id
_entity.type
_entity.pdbx_description
1 polymer ?
#
loop_
_entity_poly.entity_id
_entity_poly.type
_entity_poly.pdbx_seq_one_letter_code
_entity_poly.pdbx_strand_id
1 'polypeptide(L)' 'MAGEPRTDCLFCKIVAGEVPATIVRETEAALAFRDINPQAPTHV' A
#
# COMPACT_ATOMS: atom_id res chain seq x y z
N MET A 1 4.65 -12.91 -13.58
CA MET A 1 6.00 -13.03 -13.01
C MET A 1 6.12 -11.95 -11.95
N ALA A 2 6.39 -12.33 -10.69
CA ALA A 2 6.41 -11.40 -9.56
C ALA A 2 7.52 -10.35 -9.79
N GLY A 3 7.14 -9.08 -9.82
CA GLY A 3 8.07 -7.98 -10.07
C GLY A 3 8.97 -7.76 -8.86
N GLU A 4 10.28 -7.73 -9.08
CA GLU A 4 11.29 -7.35 -8.10
C GLU A 4 10.93 -5.99 -7.45
N PRO A 5 11.02 -5.85 -6.12
CA PRO A 5 10.84 -4.55 -5.47
C PRO A 5 11.95 -3.60 -5.93
N ARG A 6 11.58 -2.63 -6.76
CA ARG A 6 12.49 -1.55 -7.18
C ARG A 6 12.62 -0.52 -6.06
N THR A 7 13.83 0.04 -5.90
CA THR A 7 14.13 1.08 -4.90
C THR A 7 13.29 2.36 -5.04
N ASP A 8 12.62 2.57 -6.17
CA ASP A 8 11.71 3.70 -6.45
C ASP A 8 10.22 3.36 -6.30
N CYS A 9 9.89 2.16 -5.87
CA CYS A 9 8.51 1.69 -5.74
C CYS A 9 7.79 2.41 -4.59
N LEU A 10 6.83 3.28 -4.92
CA LEU A 10 6.01 4.01 -3.95
C LEU A 10 5.29 3.06 -2.96
N PHE A 11 4.65 2.01 -3.47
CA PHE A 11 3.93 1.05 -2.61
C PHE A 11 4.87 0.26 -1.71
N CYS A 12 6.10 -0.01 -2.15
CA CYS A 12 7.11 -0.69 -1.34
C CYS A 12 7.53 0.20 -0.16
N LYS A 13 7.63 1.51 -0.36
CA LYS A 13 7.88 2.49 0.72
C LYS A 13 6.71 2.61 1.69
N ILE A 14 5.48 2.43 1.22
CA ILE A 14 4.30 2.35 2.09
C ILE A 14 4.36 1.07 2.95
N VAL A 15 4.66 -0.08 2.35
CA VAL A 15 4.85 -1.35 3.08
C VAL A 15 5.99 -1.27 4.09
N ALA A 16 7.08 -0.56 3.75
CA ALA A 16 8.21 -0.32 4.65
C ALA A 16 7.93 0.72 5.76
N GLY A 17 6.79 1.43 5.71
CA GLY A 17 6.45 2.49 6.66
C GLY A 17 7.20 3.82 6.46
N GLU A 18 7.93 3.97 5.36
CA GLU A 18 8.62 5.22 5.00
C GLU A 18 7.66 6.31 4.51
N VAL A 19 6.58 5.88 3.86
CA VAL A 19 5.49 6.77 3.39
C VAL A 19 4.23 6.44 4.19
N PRO A 20 3.59 7.43 4.83
CA PRO A 20 2.40 7.16 5.63
C PRO A 20 1.21 6.77 4.75
N ALA A 21 0.43 5.80 5.24
CA ALA A 21 -0.86 5.41 4.66
C ALA A 21 -1.85 5.06 5.77
N THR A 22 -3.14 5.23 5.51
CA THR A 22 -4.19 4.83 6.45
C THR A 22 -4.44 3.33 6.32
N ILE A 23 -3.67 2.53 7.06
CA ILE A 23 -3.77 1.06 7.07
C ILE A 23 -5.15 0.63 7.58
N VAL A 24 -5.81 -0.24 6.81
CA VAL A 24 -7.08 -0.87 7.18
C VAL A 24 -6.84 -2.29 7.70
N ARG A 25 -5.87 -3.00 7.11
CA ARG A 25 -5.48 -4.35 7.53
C ARG A 25 -4.08 -4.69 7.05
N GLU A 26 -3.37 -5.46 7.86
CA GLU A 26 -2.09 -6.05 7.52
C GLU A 26 -2.11 -7.55 7.84
N THR A 27 -1.47 -8.34 6.99
CA THR A 27 -1.26 -9.78 7.16
C THR A 27 0.18 -10.12 6.76
N GLU A 28 0.60 -11.38 6.94
CA GLU A 28 1.94 -11.84 6.56
C GLU A 28 2.28 -11.59 5.08
N ALA A 29 1.29 -11.61 4.20
CA ALA A 29 1.50 -11.56 2.75
C ALA A 29 0.88 -10.33 2.06
N ALA A 30 0.14 -9.48 2.79
CA ALA A 30 -0.57 -8.34 2.19
C ALA A 30 -0.82 -7.20 3.18
N LEU A 31 -0.89 -5.99 2.63
CA LEU A 31 -1.22 -4.77 3.36
C LEU A 31 -2.26 -3.99 2.55
N ALA A 32 -3.36 -3.62 3.21
CA ALA A 32 -4.49 -2.91 2.64
C ALA A 32 -4.63 -1.54 3.32
N PHE A 33 -4.75 -0.47 2.54
CA PHE A 33 -4.75 0.91 3.02
C PHE A 33 -5.74 1.75 2.23
N ARG A 34 -6.33 2.79 2.84
CA ARG A 34 -7.28 3.64 2.11
C ARG A 34 -6.61 4.39 0.97
N ASP A 35 -7.25 4.38 -0.20
CA ASP A 35 -6.84 5.24 -1.32
C ASP A 35 -6.92 6.72 -0.89
N ILE A 36 -5.89 7.50 -1.25
CA ILE A 36 -5.80 8.94 -0.97
C ILE A 36 -6.75 9.77 -1.84
N ASN A 37 -7.16 9.27 -3.00
CA ASN A 37 -8.11 9.88 -3.92
C ASN A 37 -9.24 8.88 -4.28
N PRO A 38 -10.14 8.57 -3.33
CA PRO A 38 -11.13 7.51 -3.48
C PRO A 38 -12.11 7.76 -4.64
N GLN A 39 -12.41 6.73 -5.42
CA GLN A 39 -13.35 6.79 -6.55
C GLN A 39 -14.73 6.18 -6.22
N ALA A 40 -14.92 5.73 -4.97
CA ALA A 40 -16.15 5.17 -4.44
C ALA A 40 -16.27 5.50 -2.94
N PRO A 41 -17.47 5.40 -2.33
CA PRO A 41 -17.66 5.67 -0.90
C PRO A 41 -16.75 4.85 0.03
N THR A 42 -16.32 3.67 -0.42
CA THR A 42 -15.27 2.88 0.21
C THR A 42 -14.27 2.47 -0.87
N HIS A 43 -12.99 2.79 -0.66
CA HIS A 43 -11.88 2.41 -1.53
C HIS A 43 -10.64 2.13 -0.68
N VAL A 44 -10.06 0.95 -0.88
CA VAL A 44 -8.93 0.37 -0.15
C VAL A 44 -8.04 -0.35 -1.17
#